data_AF-A0A3A0G1X2-F1
#
_entry.id   AF-A0A3A0G1X2-F1
#
_cell.length_a   1.000
_cell.length_b   1.000
_cell.length_c   1.000
_cell.angle_alpha   90.00
_cell.angle_beta   90.00
_cell.angle_gamma   90.00
#
_symmetry.space_group_name_H-M   'P 1'
#
loop_
_entity.id
_entity.type
_entity.pdbx_description
1 polymer ?
#
loop_
_entity_poly.entity_id
_entity_poly.type
_entity_poly.pdbx_seq_one_letter_code
_entity_poly.pdbx_strand_id
1 'polypeptide(L)' 'MGNLELRPVVIVSGPTACGKSELACEIAAALQGEVINLDSVQIYSGLNIGSAKPEPQV' A
#
# COMPACT_ATOMS: atom_id res chain seq x y z
N MET A 1 -28.73 -6.59 -15.53
CA MET A 1 -27.29 -6.35 -15.25
C MET A 1 -27.20 -5.13 -14.36
N GLY A 2 -26.67 -5.28 -13.15
CA GLY A 2 -26.53 -4.15 -12.21
C GLY A 2 -25.55 -3.11 -12.74
N ASN A 3 -25.86 -1.84 -12.51
CA ASN A 3 -24.97 -0.74 -12.85
C ASN A 3 -23.69 -0.88 -12.01
N LEU A 4 -22.52 -0.97 -12.64
CA LEU A 4 -21.25 -1.04 -11.92
C LEU A 4 -20.83 0.38 -11.55
N GLU A 5 -20.95 0.74 -10.27
CA GLU A 5 -20.35 1.97 -9.78
C GLU A 5 -18.84 1.81 -9.65
N LEU A 6 -18.09 2.62 -10.40
CA LEU A 6 -16.64 2.69 -10.32
C LEU A 6 -16.25 3.52 -9.09
N ARG A 7 -15.46 2.92 -8.21
CA ARG A 7 -14.83 3.64 -7.09
C ARG A 7 -13.43 4.12 -7.52
N PRO A 8 -13.05 5.37 -7.21
CA PRO A 8 -11.70 5.85 -7.51
C PRO A 8 -10.67 5.09 -6.68
N VAL A 9 -9.51 4.83 -7.29
CA VAL A 9 -8.36 4.15 -6.65
C VAL A 9 -7.12 5.00 -6.87
N VAL A 10 -6.36 5.23 -5.81
CA VAL A 10 -5.06 5.90 -5.87
C VAL A 10 -3.98 4.84 -5.97
N ILE A 11 -3.07 4.98 -6.94
CA ILE A 11 -1.92 4.09 -7.11
C ILE A 11 -0.64 4.87 -6.80
N VAL A 12 0.10 4.40 -5.79
CA VAL A 12 1.42 4.94 -5.42
C VAL A 12 2.49 3.98 -5.96
N SER A 13 3.14 4.36 -7.06
CA SER A 13 4.17 3.55 -7.73
C SER A 13 5.50 4.30 -7.84
N GLY A 14 6.61 3.58 -8.03
CA GLY A 14 7.97 4.11 -8.04
C GLY A 14 9.03 3.09 -7.61
N PRO A 15 10.33 3.40 -7.76
CA PRO A 15 11.42 2.47 -7.46
C PRO A 15 11.48 2.09 -5.97
N THR A 16 12.12 0.96 -5.66
CA THR A 16 12.37 0.55 -4.26
C THR A 16 13.11 1.64 -3.50
N ALA A 17 12.79 1.82 -2.22
CA ALA A 17 13.38 2.81 -1.31
C ALA A 17 13.10 4.30 -1.62
N CYS A 18 12.15 4.64 -2.50
CA CYS A 18 11.77 6.05 -2.77
C CYS A 18 10.68 6.63 -1.84
N GLY A 19 10.36 5.98 -0.71
CA GLY A 19 9.38 6.49 0.27
C GLY A 19 7.90 6.20 -0.04
N LYS A 20 7.58 5.26 -0.94
CA LYS A 20 6.18 4.95 -1.32
C LYS A 20 5.27 4.59 -0.16
N SER A 21 5.75 3.77 0.77
CA SER A 21 4.95 3.28 1.89
C SER A 21 4.54 4.43 2.82
N GLU A 22 5.46 5.37 3.06
CA GLU A 22 5.20 6.58 3.87
C GLU A 22 4.13 7.46 3.19
N LEU A 23 4.31 7.77 1.90
CA LEU A 23 3.33 8.54 1.13
C LEU A 23 1.96 7.86 1.07
N ALA A 24 1.92 6.53 0.91
CA ALA A 24 0.65 5.79 0.88
C ALA A 24 -0.10 5.87 2.22
N CYS A 25 0.62 5.80 3.35
CA CYS A 25 0.03 5.98 4.68
C CYS A 25 -0.51 7.39 4.89
N GLU A 26 0.23 8.43 4.47
CA GLU A 26 -0.23 9.83 4.55
C GLU A 26 -1.50 10.06 3.72
N ILE A 27 -1.55 9.55 2.49
CA ILE A 27 -2.73 9.64 1.62
C ILE A 27 -3.93 8.91 2.25
N ALA A 28 -3.72 7.71 2.77
CA ALA A 28 -4.78 6.94 3.42
C ALA A 28 -5.34 7.67 4.64
N ALA A 29 -4.47 8.25 5.49
CA ALA A 29 -4.89 9.04 6.64
C ALA A 29 -5.69 10.29 6.22
N ALA A 30 -5.25 11.01 5.19
CA ALA A 30 -5.92 12.20 4.69
C ALA A 30 -7.29 11.91 4.04
N LEU A 31 -7.43 10.75 3.38
CA LEU A 31 -8.65 10.36 2.66
C LEU A 31 -9.57 9.42 3.45
N GLN A 32 -9.20 9.07 4.69
CA GLN A 32 -9.88 8.01 5.46
C GLN A 32 -9.97 6.70 4.67
N GLY A 33 -8.91 6.39 3.93
CA GLY A 33 -8.79 5.21 3.08
C GLY A 33 -7.98 4.10 3.71
N GLU A 34 -7.79 3.03 2.94
CA GLU A 34 -7.01 1.86 3.32
C GLU A 34 -5.83 1.66 2.35
N VAL A 35 -4.70 1.22 2.87
CA VAL A 35 -3.53 0.87 2.05
C VAL A 35 -3.60 -0.61 1.67
N ILE A 36 -3.55 -0.90 0.38
CA ILE A 36 -3.45 -2.26 -0.15
C ILE A 36 -2.03 -2.47 -0.66
N ASN A 37 -1.36 -3.51 -0.17
CA ASN A 37 -0.02 -3.86 -0.61
C ASN A 37 -0.02 -4.37 -2.07
N LEU A 38 0.91 -3.86 -2.87
CA LEU A 38 1.09 -4.16 -4.29
C LEU A 38 2.53 -4.62 -4.63
N ASP A 39 3.29 -5.08 -3.63
CA ASP A 39 4.62 -5.63 -3.77
C ASP A 39 4.61 -7.17 -3.71
N SER A 40 5.20 -7.83 -4.72
CA SER A 40 5.18 -9.28 -4.87
C SER A 40 6.09 -10.03 -3.89
N VAL A 41 6.98 -9.33 -3.18
CA VAL A 41 7.93 -9.90 -2.21
C VAL A 41 7.42 -9.73 -0.78
N GLN A 42 6.73 -8.62 -0.47
CA GLN A 42 6.19 -8.37 0.87
C GLN A 42 5.05 -9.33 1.26
N ILE A 43 4.48 -10.12 0.34
CA ILE A 43 3.46 -11.14 0.66
C ILE A 43 4.02 -12.30 1.50
N TYR A 44 5.33 -12.56 1.48
CA TYR A 44 5.91 -13.72 2.15
C TYR A 44 6.00 -13.50 3.67
N SER A 45 5.47 -14.46 4.43
CA SER A 45 5.56 -14.49 5.89
C SER A 45 7.00 -14.74 6.35
N GLY A 46 7.43 -14.07 7.42
CA GLY A 46 8.79 -14.18 7.98
C GLY A 46 9.87 -13.41 7.22
N LEU A 47 9.61 -12.97 5.98
CA LEU A 47 10.52 -12.13 5.21
C LEU A 47 10.18 -10.65 5.44
N ASN A 48 10.53 -10.10 6.60
CA ASN A 48 10.24 -8.69 6.93
C ASN A 48 11.40 -7.76 6.51
N ILE A 49 12.63 -8.08 6.93
CA ILE A 49 13.81 -7.23 6.72
C ILE A 49 14.18 -7.14 5.23
N GLY A 50 14.34 -8.30 4.57
CA GLY A 50 14.78 -8.34 3.16
C GLY A 50 13.76 -7.81 2.15
N SER A 51 12.47 -7.73 2.52
CA SER A 51 11.41 -7.18 1.68
C SER A 51 11.07 -5.72 2.01
N ALA A 52 11.78 -5.12 2.97
CA ALA A 52 11.48 -3.80 3.53
C ALA A 52 10.00 -3.67 3.95
N LYS A 53 9.41 -4.75 4.51
CA LYS A 53 8.02 -4.72 4.99
C LYS A 53 7.91 -3.71 6.14
N PRO A 54 6.91 -2.81 6.12
CA PRO A 54 6.70 -1.88 7.22
C PRO A 54 6.36 -2.64 8.51
N GLU A 55 6.84 -2.12 9.64
CA GLU A 55 6.43 -2.62 10.97
C GLU A 55 4.93 -2.34 11.19
N PRO A 56 4.21 -3.19 11.94
CA PRO A 56 2.83 -2.92 12.30
C PRO A 56 2.71 -1.59 13.03
N GLN A 57 1.83 -0.71 12.56
CA GLN A 57 1.44 0.47 13.34
C GLN A 57 0.51 0.01 14.48
N VAL A 58 0.95 0.18 15.74
CA VAL A 58 0.15 -0.07 16.96
C VAL A 58 -0.73 1.13 17.27
#